data_AF-A0A015LB47-F1
#
_entry.id   AF-A0A015LB47-F1
#
_cell.length_a   1.000
_cell.length_b   1.000
_cell.length_c   1.000
_cell.angle_alpha   90.00
_cell.angle_beta   90.00
_cell.angle_gamma   90.00
#
_symmetry.space_group_name_H-M   'P 1'
#
loop_
_entity.id
_entity.type
_entity.pdbx_description
1 polymer ?
#
loop_
_entity_poly.entity_id
_entity_poly.type
_entity_poly.pdbx_seq_one_letter_code
_entity_poly.pdbx_strand_id
1 'polypeptide(L)'
;MEIELDFFQIPRPISSTIDKIAISKVNELVNTFKDLIKEVAEYYMRKNSFRGFEAEIDICFLDNGQATVKAGLDNTLTDAFESSKHYAYNIMSVYKNEIKKCLEAEYPELTWTDDHKVGSVQYYKIKLTIRWNLDYDKILSSSCMS
;
A
#
# COMPACT_ATOMS: atom_id res chain seq x y z
N MET A 1 -50.79 9.21 -28.29
CA MET A 1 -50.22 10.14 -27.30
C MET A 1 -49.05 9.40 -26.67
N GLU A 2 -47.88 9.54 -27.29
CA GLU A 2 -46.63 8.91 -26.83
C GLU A 2 -45.98 9.87 -25.85
N ILE A 3 -45.62 9.37 -24.67
CA ILE A 3 -44.91 10.14 -23.65
C ILE A 3 -43.43 10.05 -24.04
N GLU A 4 -42.86 11.17 -24.52
CA GLU A 4 -41.40 11.33 -24.64
C GLU A 4 -40.81 11.23 -23.22
N LEU A 5 -40.10 10.12 -22.97
CA LEU A 5 -39.23 10.00 -21.82
C LEU A 5 -38.00 10.86 -22.10
N ASP A 6 -38.03 12.09 -21.61
CA ASP A 6 -36.85 12.95 -21.49
C ASP A 6 -35.78 12.18 -20.68
N PHE A 7 -34.81 11.63 -21.40
CA PHE A 7 -33.59 11.12 -20.80
C PHE A 7 -32.87 12.32 -20.19
N PHE A 8 -32.98 12.48 -18.87
CA PHE A 8 -32.08 13.33 -18.11
C PHE A 8 -30.64 12.89 -18.43
N GLN A 9 -29.97 13.64 -19.29
CA GLN A 9 -28.54 13.54 -19.47
C GLN A 9 -27.91 13.99 -18.16
N ILE A 10 -27.49 13.03 -17.34
CA ILE A 10 -26.61 13.30 -16.20
C ILE A 10 -25.34 13.90 -16.81
N PRO A 11 -24.95 15.14 -16.47
CA PRO A 11 -23.72 15.73 -16.97
C PRO A 11 -22.56 14.82 -16.55
N ARG A 12 -21.78 14.32 -17.52
CA ARG A 12 -20.52 13.64 -17.20
C ARG A 12 -19.68 14.63 -16.39
N PRO A 13 -19.21 14.27 -15.19
CA PRO A 13 -18.29 15.12 -14.46
C PRO A 13 -17.08 15.35 -15.36
N ILE A 14 -16.68 16.62 -15.46
CA ILE A 14 -15.46 17.06 -16.13
C ILE A 14 -14.34 16.10 -15.69
N SER A 15 -13.69 15.42 -16.64
CA SER A 15 -12.72 14.34 -16.37
C SER A 15 -11.65 14.73 -15.33
N SER A 16 -11.36 16.03 -15.20
CA SER A 16 -10.40 16.58 -14.25
C SER A 16 -10.73 16.42 -12.76
N THR A 17 -11.99 16.26 -12.34
CA THR A 17 -12.32 16.15 -10.91
C THR A 17 -12.25 14.71 -10.42
N ILE A 18 -12.74 13.75 -11.21
CA ILE A 18 -12.66 12.32 -10.89
C ILE A 18 -11.19 11.89 -10.84
N ASP A 19 -10.39 12.32 -11.83
CA ASP A 19 -8.96 12.01 -11.88
C ASP A 19 -8.20 12.57 -10.66
N LYS A 20 -8.52 13.79 -10.22
CA LYS A 20 -7.90 14.40 -9.02
C LYS A 20 -8.23 13.63 -7.74
N ILE A 21 -9.47 13.18 -7.58
CA ILE A 21 -9.88 12.39 -6.41
C ILE A 21 -9.15 11.04 -6.41
N ALA A 22 -9.09 10.36 -7.56
CA ALA A 22 -8.36 9.11 -7.70
C ALA A 22 -6.86 9.28 -7.38
N ILE A 23 -6.21 10.31 -7.95
CA ILE A 23 -4.80 10.63 -7.67
C ILE A 23 -4.58 10.88 -6.18
N SER A 24 -5.44 11.68 -5.55
CA SER A 24 -5.32 11.96 -4.11
C SER A 24 -5.41 10.69 -3.26
N LYS A 25 -6.31 9.77 -3.62
CA LYS A 25 -6.53 8.51 -2.90
C LYS A 25 -5.43 7.49 -3.15
N VAL A 26 -4.88 7.45 -4.36
CA VAL A 26 -3.66 6.68 -4.68
C VAL A 26 -2.48 7.18 -3.84
N ASN A 27 -2.26 8.50 -3.79
CA ASN A 27 -1.17 9.09 -3.01
C ASN A 27 -1.34 8.83 -1.51
N GLU A 28 -2.57 8.90 -0.99
CA GLU A 28 -2.86 8.58 0.41
C GLU A 28 -2.46 7.14 0.73
N LEU A 29 -2.87 6.17 -0.10
CA LEU A 29 -2.47 4.77 0.08
C LEU A 29 -0.96 4.57 -0.03
N VAL A 30 -0.31 5.17 -1.03
CA VAL A 30 1.15 5.09 -1.18
C VAL A 30 1.85 5.58 0.08
N ASN A 31 1.42 6.70 0.66
CA ASN A 31 1.99 7.22 1.90
C ASN A 31 1.73 6.28 3.08
N THR A 32 0.52 5.72 3.21
CA THR A 32 0.22 4.73 4.24
C THR A 32 1.12 3.49 4.14
N PHE A 33 1.39 3.00 2.92
CA PHE A 33 2.34 1.91 2.71
C PHE A 33 3.75 2.29 3.18
N LYS A 34 4.23 3.49 2.84
CA LYS A 34 5.55 3.98 3.26
C LYS A 34 5.67 4.06 4.78
N ASP A 35 4.66 4.60 5.44
CA ASP A 35 4.64 4.72 6.90
C ASP A 35 4.68 3.34 7.56
N LEU A 36 3.90 2.37 7.06
CA LEU A 36 3.91 0.99 7.54
C LEU A 36 5.27 0.31 7.33
N ILE A 37 5.88 0.46 6.15
CA ILE A 37 7.21 -0.06 5.83
C ILE A 37 8.25 0.50 6.82
N LYS A 38 8.21 1.81 7.05
CA LYS A 38 9.12 2.51 7.98
C LYS A 38 8.94 2.02 9.41
N GLU A 39 7.71 1.89 9.90
CA GLU A 39 7.43 1.42 11.25
C GLU A 39 7.97 0.00 11.49
N VAL A 40 7.73 -0.90 10.53
CA VAL A 40 8.28 -2.27 10.56
C VAL A 40 9.80 -2.22 10.56
N ALA A 41 10.42 -1.41 9.70
CA ALA A 41 11.87 -1.29 9.63
C ALA A 41 12.47 -0.83 10.98
N GLU A 42 11.92 0.23 11.56
CA GLU A 42 12.38 0.78 12.84
C GLU A 42 12.26 -0.23 13.97
N TYR A 43 11.17 -1.01 14.01
CA TYR A 43 11.01 -2.07 15.01
C TYR A 43 12.12 -3.12 14.90
N TYR A 44 12.38 -3.63 13.70
CA TYR A 44 13.39 -4.67 13.49
C TYR A 44 14.81 -4.14 13.75
N MET A 45 15.11 -2.89 13.40
CA MET A 45 16.38 -2.24 13.72
C MET A 45 16.63 -2.17 15.23
N ARG A 46 15.59 -1.84 16.02
CA ARG A 46 15.68 -1.80 17.49
C ARG A 46 15.91 -3.19 18.11
N LYS A 47 15.29 -4.25 17.56
CA LYS A 47 15.39 -5.62 18.11
C LYS A 47 16.66 -6.37 17.69
N ASN A 48 17.14 -6.21 16.46
CA ASN A 48 18.17 -7.10 15.86
C ASN A 48 19.59 -6.52 15.80
N SER A 49 19.91 -5.48 16.59
CA SER A 49 21.27 -4.91 16.70
C SER A 49 21.93 -4.61 15.33
N PHE A 50 21.18 -4.00 14.41
CA PHE A 50 21.64 -3.54 13.08
C PHE A 50 22.16 -4.62 12.10
N ARG A 51 22.05 -5.90 12.43
CA ARG A 51 22.34 -6.98 11.46
C ARG A 51 21.11 -7.16 10.57
N GLY A 52 21.34 -7.31 9.27
CA GLY A 52 20.29 -7.32 8.25
C GLY A 52 19.08 -8.17 8.63
N PHE A 53 17.90 -7.75 8.18
CA PHE A 53 16.65 -8.39 8.55
C PHE A 53 15.77 -8.65 7.33
N GLU A 54 14.96 -9.69 7.45
CA GLU A 54 13.86 -10.01 6.54
C GLU A 54 12.55 -9.88 7.30
N ALA A 55 11.62 -9.09 6.76
CA ALA A 55 10.30 -8.89 7.33
C ALA A 55 9.23 -9.16 6.27
N GLU A 56 8.15 -9.82 6.70
CA GLU A 56 6.96 -10.03 5.88
C GLU A 56 5.79 -9.20 6.43
N ILE A 57 5.06 -8.56 5.52
CA ILE A 57 3.86 -7.76 5.79
C ILE A 57 2.74 -8.27 4.89
N ASP A 58 1.76 -8.95 5.48
CA ASP A 58 0.51 -9.33 4.83
C ASP A 58 -0.55 -8.24 5.04
N ILE A 59 -1.17 -7.79 3.96
CA ILE A 59 -2.24 -6.78 3.96
C ILE A 59 -3.42 -7.35 3.18
N CYS A 60 -4.64 -7.22 3.72
CA CYS A 60 -5.85 -7.66 3.05
C CYS A 60 -6.87 -6.53 3.04
N PHE A 61 -7.36 -6.16 1.86
CA PHE A 61 -8.44 -5.21 1.66
C PHE A 61 -9.69 -5.96 1.20
N LEU A 62 -10.78 -5.82 1.94
CA LEU A 62 -12.07 -6.41 1.64
C LEU A 62 -12.93 -5.37 0.90
N ASP A 63 -13.77 -5.84 -0.02
CA ASP A 63 -14.73 -5.00 -0.77
C ASP A 63 -15.77 -4.31 0.12
N ASN A 64 -16.02 -4.85 1.31
CA ASN A 64 -16.85 -4.26 2.35
C ASN A 64 -16.20 -3.06 3.08
N GLY A 65 -15.00 -2.64 2.66
CA GLY A 65 -14.27 -1.50 3.22
C GLY A 65 -13.46 -1.80 4.48
N GLN A 66 -13.26 -3.09 4.82
CA GLN A 66 -12.36 -3.50 5.89
C GLN A 66 -10.94 -3.71 5.36
N ALA A 67 -9.95 -3.41 6.19
CA ALA A 67 -8.55 -3.71 5.92
C ALA A 67 -7.94 -4.44 7.13
N THR A 68 -7.06 -5.41 6.88
CA THR A 68 -6.29 -6.07 7.93
C THR A 68 -4.81 -6.05 7.57
N VAL A 69 -3.95 -5.81 8.56
CA VAL A 69 -2.50 -5.84 8.41
C VAL A 69 -1.91 -6.84 9.39
N LYS A 70 -0.98 -7.65 8.91
CA LYS A 70 -0.17 -8.55 9.72
C LYS A 70 1.27 -8.42 9.24
N ALA A 71 2.07 -7.63 9.93
CA ALA A 71 3.52 -7.75 9.82
C ALA A 71 4.02 -8.64 10.95
N GLY A 72 5.22 -9.21 10.81
CA GLY A 72 5.90 -10.02 11.85
C GLY A 72 6.17 -9.32 13.20
N LEU A 73 5.49 -8.21 13.49
CA LEU A 73 5.41 -7.58 14.81
C LEU A 73 4.41 -8.35 15.68
N ASP A 74 4.58 -8.29 17.01
CA ASP A 74 3.71 -8.93 18.01
C ASP A 74 2.24 -8.46 17.92
N ASN A 75 1.45 -8.88 16.91
CA ASN A 75 0.02 -8.55 16.67
C ASN A 75 -0.42 -7.07 16.86
N THR A 76 0.50 -6.12 16.98
CA THR A 76 0.24 -4.74 17.40
C THR A 76 0.04 -3.75 16.25
N LEU A 77 0.25 -4.16 15.00
CA LEU A 77 -0.04 -3.31 13.83
C LEU A 77 -1.50 -3.39 13.44
N THR A 78 -2.36 -3.01 14.37
CA THR A 78 -3.75 -2.74 14.07
C THR A 78 -3.90 -1.27 13.70
N ASP A 79 -4.35 -1.05 12.46
CA ASP A 79 -5.04 0.15 11.97
C ASP A 79 -4.29 1.17 11.09
N ALA A 80 -3.15 0.80 10.49
CA ALA A 80 -2.41 1.68 9.57
C ALA A 80 -3.27 2.23 8.41
N PHE A 81 -4.29 1.48 7.97
CA PHE A 81 -5.18 1.86 6.86
C PHE A 81 -6.53 2.41 7.32
N GLU A 82 -6.72 2.86 8.57
CA GLU A 82 -8.03 3.33 9.06
C GLU A 82 -8.63 4.43 8.17
N SER A 83 -7.81 5.40 7.75
CA SER A 83 -8.26 6.51 6.91
C SER A 83 -8.60 6.07 5.48
N SER A 84 -8.06 4.93 5.04
CA SER A 84 -8.10 4.48 3.65
C SER A 84 -8.91 3.21 3.38
N LYS A 85 -9.26 2.45 4.44
CA LYS A 85 -9.89 1.12 4.35
C LYS A 85 -11.17 1.09 3.50
N HIS A 86 -11.98 2.15 3.56
CA HIS A 86 -13.27 2.25 2.89
C HIS A 86 -13.18 2.39 1.36
N TYR A 87 -12.02 2.79 0.82
CA TYR A 87 -11.80 2.89 -0.62
C TYR A 87 -10.60 2.06 -1.10
N ALA A 88 -9.80 1.51 -0.18
CA ALA A 88 -8.57 0.80 -0.50
C ALA A 88 -8.78 -0.34 -1.49
N TYR A 89 -9.81 -1.16 -1.31
CA TYR A 89 -10.14 -2.25 -2.25
C TYR A 89 -10.32 -1.73 -3.69
N ASN A 90 -11.15 -0.70 -3.87
CA ASN A 90 -11.45 -0.14 -5.19
C ASN A 90 -10.20 0.48 -5.82
N ILE A 91 -9.42 1.23 -5.06
CA ILE A 91 -8.19 1.84 -5.59
C ILE A 91 -7.16 0.77 -5.94
N MET A 92 -6.96 -0.24 -5.08
CA MET A 92 -6.06 -1.35 -5.38
C MET A 92 -6.49 -2.14 -6.63
N SER A 93 -7.80 -2.34 -6.83
CA SER A 93 -8.31 -3.07 -7.99
C SER A 93 -7.97 -2.41 -9.35
N VAL A 94 -7.80 -1.08 -9.35
CA VAL A 94 -7.54 -0.29 -10.57
C VAL A 94 -6.08 0.15 -10.68
N TYR A 95 -5.48 0.60 -9.57
CA TYR A 95 -4.21 1.32 -9.55
C TYR A 95 -3.06 0.58 -8.84
N LYS A 96 -3.19 -0.74 -8.62
CA LYS A 96 -2.14 -1.51 -7.93
C LYS A 96 -0.76 -1.40 -8.57
N ASN A 97 -0.69 -1.33 -9.89
CA ASN A 97 0.58 -1.35 -10.62
C ASN A 97 1.32 -0.02 -10.46
N GLU A 98 0.60 1.09 -10.41
CA GLU A 98 1.11 2.43 -10.16
C GLU A 98 1.63 2.51 -8.72
N ILE A 99 0.84 2.04 -7.75
CA ILE A 99 1.23 1.98 -6.32
C ILE A 99 2.49 1.13 -6.16
N LYS A 100 2.51 -0.07 -6.77
CA LYS A 100 3.66 -0.98 -6.76
C LYS A 100 4.92 -0.30 -7.32
N LYS A 101 4.83 0.32 -8.49
CA LYS A 101 5.96 1.04 -9.11
C LYS A 101 6.50 2.15 -8.21
N CYS A 102 5.61 2.91 -7.57
CA CYS A 102 6.03 3.97 -6.64
C CYS A 102 6.80 3.41 -5.45
N LEU A 103 6.36 2.30 -4.88
CA LEU A 103 7.02 1.68 -3.72
C LEU A 103 8.33 1.01 -4.10
N GLU A 104 8.39 0.26 -5.19
CA GLU A 104 9.62 -0.40 -5.66
C GLU A 104 10.70 0.62 -6.10
N ALA A 105 10.30 1.81 -6.56
CA ALA A 105 11.25 2.87 -6.89
C ALA A 105 11.91 3.49 -5.64
N GLU A 106 11.20 3.54 -4.52
CA GLU A 106 11.71 4.10 -3.25
C GLU A 106 12.38 3.06 -2.36
N TYR A 107 11.89 1.81 -2.41
CA TYR A 107 12.43 0.66 -1.68
C TYR A 107 12.77 -0.47 -2.66
N PRO A 108 13.93 -0.43 -3.33
CA PRO A 108 14.34 -1.47 -4.28
C PRO A 108 14.46 -2.86 -3.66
N GLU A 109 14.62 -2.95 -2.33
CA GLU A 109 14.70 -4.19 -1.57
C GLU A 109 13.32 -4.81 -1.26
N LEU A 110 12.24 -4.10 -1.59
CA LEU A 110 10.87 -4.54 -1.40
C LEU A 110 10.44 -5.45 -2.53
N THR A 111 9.99 -6.65 -2.18
CA THR A 111 9.28 -7.54 -3.09
C THR A 111 7.78 -7.43 -2.82
N TRP A 112 7.00 -7.17 -3.87
CA TRP A 112 5.54 -7.12 -3.82
C TRP A 112 4.93 -8.32 -4.54
N THR A 113 4.05 -9.04 -3.84
CA THR A 113 3.16 -10.05 -4.43
C THR A 113 1.72 -9.73 -4.08
N ASP A 114 0.79 -10.03 -4.99
CA ASP A 114 -0.64 -9.81 -4.78
C ASP A 114 -1.48 -11.01 -5.21
N ASP A 115 -2.61 -11.18 -4.52
CA ASP A 115 -3.68 -12.13 -4.83
C ASP A 115 -5.01 -11.37 -4.85
N HIS A 116 -5.81 -11.61 -5.89
CA HIS A 116 -7.13 -11.01 -6.04
C HIS A 116 -8.16 -12.13 -6.18
N LYS A 117 -9.08 -12.20 -5.22
CA LYS A 117 -10.18 -13.16 -5.27
C LYS A 117 -11.48 -12.46 -5.60
N VAL A 118 -12.14 -12.97 -6.62
CA VAL A 118 -13.50 -12.59 -7.01
C VAL A 118 -14.41 -13.79 -6.75
N GLY A 119 -15.38 -13.64 -5.84
CA GLY A 119 -16.25 -14.73 -5.40
C GLY A 119 -17.21 -14.26 -4.31
N SER A 120 -17.64 -15.17 -3.42
CA SER A 120 -18.60 -14.86 -2.33
C SER A 120 -18.12 -13.78 -1.36
N VAL A 121 -16.80 -13.60 -1.26
CA VAL A 121 -16.12 -12.50 -0.56
C VAL A 121 -15.03 -12.01 -1.51
N GLN A 122 -15.03 -10.73 -1.85
CA GLN A 122 -13.98 -10.17 -2.70
C GLN A 122 -12.90 -9.51 -1.83
N TYR A 123 -11.65 -9.82 -2.16
CA TYR A 123 -10.52 -9.23 -1.45
C TYR A 123 -9.33 -9.02 -2.34
N TYR A 124 -8.53 -8.02 -1.99
CA TYR A 124 -7.18 -7.82 -2.49
C TYR A 124 -6.20 -8.13 -1.36
N LYS A 125 -5.38 -9.16 -1.53
CA LYS A 125 -4.30 -9.48 -0.61
C LYS A 125 -2.98 -9.04 -1.20
N ILE A 126 -2.17 -8.37 -0.41
CA ILE A 126 -0.83 -7.91 -0.77
C ILE A 126 0.12 -8.49 0.25
N LYS A 127 1.19 -9.10 -0.21
CA LYS A 127 2.30 -9.52 0.63
C LYS A 127 3.54 -8.75 0.21
N LEU A 128 4.05 -7.96 1.14
CA LEU A 128 5.32 -7.27 1.02
C LEU A 128 6.38 -8.07 1.78
N THR A 129 7.50 -8.36 1.11
CA THR A 129 8.68 -8.92 1.74
C THR A 129 9.79 -7.88 1.62
N ILE A 130 10.40 -7.52 2.75
CA ILE A 130 11.45 -6.51 2.80
C ILE A 130 12.71 -7.17 3.32
N ARG A 131 13.78 -7.11 2.52
CA ARG A 131 15.10 -7.66 2.88
C ARG A 131 16.11 -6.53 2.98
N TRP A 132 16.24 -5.96 4.16
CA TRP A 132 17.26 -4.94 4.40
C TRP A 132 18.58 -5.59 4.81
N ASN A 133 19.52 -5.58 3.87
CA ASN A 133 20.92 -5.82 4.16
C ASN A 133 21.60 -4.46 4.32
N LEU A 134 21.85 -4.05 5.57
CA LEU A 134 22.79 -2.95 5.81
C LEU A 134 24.18 -3.47 5.44
N ASP A 135 24.74 -2.94 4.35
CA ASP A 135 26.15 -3.14 4.00
C ASP A 135 27.00 -2.36 5.01
N TYR A 136 27.30 -3.04 6.12
CA TYR A 136 28.01 -2.49 7.26
C TYR A 136 29.40 -1.97 6.86
N ASP A 137 30.07 -2.66 5.93
CA ASP A 137 31.39 -2.27 5.44
C ASP A 137 31.32 -0.99 4.59
N LYS A 138 30.25 -0.81 3.79
CA LYS A 138 29.99 0.43 3.06
C LYS A 138 29.69 1.62 3.98
N ILE A 139 28.94 1.40 5.05
CA ILE A 139 28.63 2.44 6.04
C ILE A 139 29.89 2.86 6.81
N LEU A 140 30.69 1.89 7.27
CA LEU A 140 31.96 2.17 7.96
C LEU A 140 32.98 2.86 7.05
N SER A 141 33.13 2.41 5.80
CA SER A 141 34.07 3.04 4.86
C SER A 141 33.65 4.47 4.47
N SER A 142 32.35 4.74 4.37
CA SER A 142 31.82 6.10 4.11
C SER A 142 31.91 7.05 5.32
N SER A 143 32.01 6.52 6.54
CA SER A 143 32.20 7.31 7.78
C SER A 143 33.68 7.51 8.15
N CYS A 144 34.60 6.86 7.45
CA CYS A 144 36.05 7.09 7.56
C CYS A 144 36.61 8.05 6.49
N MET A 145 35.76 8.68 5.66
CA MET A 145 36.16 9.81 4.82
C MET A 145 35.67 11.12 5.44
N SER A 146 36.40 11.58 6.45
CA SER A 146 36.34 12.94 7.00
C SER A 146 37.76 13.37 7.36
#